data_AF-A0A7C5Z7M0-F1
#
_entry.id   AF-A0A7C5Z7M0-F1
#
_cell.length_a   1.000
_cell.length_b   1.000
_cell.length_c   1.000
_cell.angle_alpha   90.00
_cell.angle_beta   90.00
_cell.angle_gamma   90.00
#
_symmetry.space_group_name_H-M   'P 1'
#
loop_
_entity.id
_entity.type
_entity.pdbx_description
1 polymer ?
#
loop_
_entity_poly.entity_id
_entity_poly.type
_entity_poly.pdbx_seq_one_letter_code
_entity_poly.pdbx_strand_id
1 'polypeptide(L)'
;MEVPKYWGRVAAEIEDRKKNLYNLVAYRWSSVSMQDALAAAQRRLDELVARVQSGERLPSYGYGEATPLREPIVEELEHRGEIIGVITRNSYGALVLNAARAMFVDIDVTVPERKGGFLARLFGKGKPAPDPTLEVQQRIEEWARRNSRYGMRLYRTRAGLRVLFTSEVFDPTGTTEARIQEELGADPLYRRLCRAQKCFRARLTPKPWRVKMKNPPARWPFESQAHASRFETWQNKYDSAIQNFAVCALITTLNTEDVHPEVAPLLAIHDRWTKVGAEAPLA
;
A
#
# COMPACT_ATOMS: atom_id res chain seq x y z
N MET A 1 0.29 4.67 -14.54
CA MET A 1 0.75 4.47 -13.15
C MET A 1 2.15 5.05 -12.99
N GLU A 2 2.45 5.68 -11.86
CA GLU A 2 3.76 6.23 -11.50
C GLU A 2 4.46 5.27 -10.52
N VAL A 3 4.97 4.16 -11.06
CA VAL A 3 5.73 3.14 -10.32
C VAL A 3 7.10 3.01 -11.00
N PRO A 4 8.12 3.76 -10.54
CA PRO A 4 9.41 3.78 -11.22
C PRO A 4 10.16 2.45 -11.08
N LYS A 5 10.71 1.98 -12.21
CA LYS A 5 11.49 0.74 -12.29
C LYS A 5 12.89 0.89 -11.69
N TYR A 6 13.54 2.03 -11.93
CA TYR A 6 14.91 2.27 -11.50
C TYR A 6 14.97 3.32 -10.40
N TRP A 7 15.72 3.02 -9.34
CA TRP A 7 15.96 3.93 -8.23
C TRP A 7 17.44 4.03 -7.92
N GLY A 8 18.00 5.21 -8.13
CA GLY A 8 19.36 5.57 -7.77
C GLY A 8 19.44 6.00 -6.31
N ARG A 9 20.49 5.53 -5.64
CA ARG A 9 20.88 5.97 -4.29
C ARG A 9 22.33 6.44 -4.35
N VAL A 10 22.58 7.66 -3.92
CA VAL A 10 23.94 8.19 -3.74
C VAL A 10 24.03 8.78 -2.34
N ALA A 11 25.17 8.59 -1.69
CA ALA A 11 25.45 9.14 -0.37
C ALA A 11 26.84 9.79 -0.34
N ALA A 12 26.99 10.82 0.49
CA ALA A 12 28.28 11.45 0.76
C ALA A 12 28.33 11.91 2.22
N GLU A 13 29.51 11.77 2.81
CA GLU A 13 29.86 12.40 4.08
C GLU A 13 30.50 13.76 3.80
N ILE A 14 29.99 14.82 4.42
CA ILE A 14 30.51 16.17 4.26
C ILE A 14 30.59 16.89 5.60
N GLU A 15 31.43 17.92 5.66
CA GLU A 15 31.47 18.88 6.77
C GLU A 15 30.90 20.22 6.33
N ASP A 16 30.16 20.88 7.22
CA ASP A 16 29.81 22.30 7.04
C ASP A 16 30.99 23.22 7.42
N ARG A 17 30.81 24.54 7.25
CA ARG A 17 31.83 25.55 7.62
C ARG A 17 32.16 25.56 9.12
N LYS A 18 31.31 24.98 9.97
CA LYS A 18 31.49 24.87 11.41
C LYS A 18 32.06 23.50 11.82
N LYS A 19 32.49 22.67 10.85
CA LYS A 19 32.99 21.30 11.05
C LYS A 19 31.96 20.33 11.62
N ASN A 20 30.66 20.60 11.43
CA ASN A 20 29.63 19.62 11.72
C ASN A 20 29.60 18.58 10.60
N LEU A 21 29.64 17.30 10.96
CA LEU A 21 29.57 16.18 10.02
C LEU A 21 28.12 15.87 9.63
N TYR A 22 27.89 15.69 8.34
CA TYR A 22 26.62 15.27 7.75
C TYR A 22 26.82 14.03 6.90
N ASN A 23 25.95 13.03 7.09
CA ASN A 23 25.81 11.93 6.13
C ASN A 23 24.56 12.20 5.27
N LEU A 24 24.79 12.71 4.06
CA LEU A 24 23.73 13.06 3.12
C LEU A 24 23.42 11.86 2.23
N VAL A 25 22.13 11.55 2.07
CA VAL A 25 21.66 10.50 1.16
C VAL A 25 20.59 11.08 0.23
N ALA A 26 20.78 10.88 -1.06
CA ALA A 26 19.83 11.27 -2.10
C ALA A 26 19.26 10.03 -2.80
N TYR A 27 17.94 10.03 -2.98
CA TYR A 27 17.23 9.04 -3.79
C TYR A 27 16.54 9.74 -4.95
N ARG A 28 16.69 9.19 -6.16
CA ARG A 28 15.94 9.58 -7.35
C ARG A 28 15.62 8.35 -8.18
N TRP A 29 14.72 8.51 -9.14
CA TRP A 29 14.20 7.44 -9.94
C TRP A 29 14.25 7.77 -11.43
N SER A 30 14.08 6.74 -12.25
CA SER A 30 13.95 6.85 -13.70
C SER A 30 13.05 5.74 -14.22
N SER A 31 12.32 6.02 -15.30
CA SER A 31 11.64 5.02 -16.14
C SER A 31 12.56 4.46 -17.23
N VAL A 32 13.72 5.07 -17.48
CA VAL A 32 14.60 4.76 -18.61
C VAL A 32 15.70 3.78 -18.21
N SER A 33 16.51 4.11 -17.20
CA SER A 33 17.64 3.27 -16.80
C SER A 33 18.13 3.53 -15.38
N MET A 34 18.92 2.59 -14.85
CA MET A 34 19.61 2.76 -13.57
C MET A 34 20.64 3.90 -13.63
N GLN A 35 21.31 4.09 -14.77
CA GLN A 35 22.28 5.16 -14.95
C GLN A 35 21.62 6.54 -14.86
N ASP A 36 20.45 6.71 -15.48
CA ASP A 36 19.69 7.97 -15.40
C ASP A 36 19.20 8.25 -13.97
N ALA A 37 18.71 7.20 -13.27
CA ALA A 37 18.29 7.33 -11.87
C ALA A 37 19.46 7.71 -10.94
N LEU A 38 20.66 7.16 -11.17
CA LEU A 38 21.89 7.52 -10.44
C LEU A 38 22.34 8.95 -10.75
N ALA A 39 22.31 9.36 -12.02
CA ALA A 39 22.66 10.72 -12.41
C ALA A 39 21.70 11.74 -11.78
N ALA A 40 20.39 11.44 -11.73
CA ALA A 40 19.42 12.27 -11.03
C ALA A 40 19.70 12.33 -9.52
N ALA A 41 20.04 11.19 -8.90
CA ALA A 41 20.35 11.12 -7.48
C ALA A 41 21.63 11.91 -7.15
N GLN A 42 22.64 11.87 -8.02
CA GLN A 42 23.87 12.66 -7.90
C GLN A 42 23.57 14.16 -7.97
N ARG A 43 22.82 14.63 -8.98
CA ARG A 43 22.41 16.05 -9.07
C ARG A 43 21.72 16.52 -7.79
N ARG A 44 20.84 15.68 -7.24
CA ARG A 44 20.17 15.98 -5.97
C ARG A 44 21.15 16.02 -4.79
N LEU A 45 22.12 15.11 -4.73
CA LEU A 45 23.13 15.13 -3.68
C LEU A 45 23.94 16.42 -3.76
N ASP A 46 24.35 16.84 -4.95
CA ASP A 46 25.12 18.08 -5.18
C ASP A 46 24.33 19.31 -4.69
N GLU A 47 23.02 19.38 -4.94
CA GLU A 47 22.13 20.42 -4.39
C GLU A 47 22.10 20.42 -2.85
N LEU A 48 22.05 19.24 -2.23
CA LEU A 48 22.02 19.12 -0.77
C LEU A 48 23.38 19.52 -0.16
N VAL A 49 24.48 19.14 -0.80
CA VAL A 49 25.84 19.53 -0.41
C VAL A 49 25.99 21.06 -0.48
N ALA A 50 25.57 21.68 -1.58
CA ALA A 50 25.62 23.13 -1.74
C ALA A 50 24.83 23.86 -0.64
N ARG A 51 23.65 23.35 -0.25
CA ARG A 51 22.85 23.90 0.85
C ARG A 51 23.55 23.80 2.21
N VAL A 52 24.15 22.66 2.52
CA VAL A 52 24.92 22.52 3.78
C VAL A 52 26.10 23.49 3.79
N GLN A 53 26.82 23.60 2.68
CA GLN A 53 27.96 24.51 2.55
C GLN A 53 27.58 25.99 2.61
N SER A 54 26.37 26.36 2.16
CA SER A 54 25.82 27.72 2.26
C SER A 54 25.16 28.02 3.62
N GLY A 55 24.98 27.00 4.47
CA GLY A 55 24.27 27.13 5.75
C GLY A 55 22.74 27.18 5.62
N GLU A 56 22.21 26.81 4.45
CA GLU A 56 20.78 26.72 4.21
C GLU A 56 20.15 25.51 4.92
N ARG A 57 18.87 25.64 5.27
CA ARG A 57 18.11 24.55 5.86
C ARG A 57 17.90 23.42 4.84
N LEU A 58 18.22 22.20 5.26
CA LEU A 58 17.90 21.00 4.49
C LEU A 58 16.37 20.78 4.42
N PRO A 59 15.84 20.36 3.27
CA PRO A 59 14.42 20.09 3.12
C PRO A 59 14.00 18.89 3.98
N SER A 60 12.80 18.96 4.55
CA SER A 60 12.19 17.82 5.22
C SER A 60 11.66 16.85 4.16
N TYR A 61 12.09 15.58 4.19
CA TYR A 61 11.47 14.55 3.35
C TYR A 61 10.12 14.16 3.94
N GLY A 62 9.03 14.60 3.33
CA GLY A 62 7.65 14.24 3.70
C GLY A 62 7.12 13.02 2.95
N TYR A 63 6.36 12.17 3.65
CA TYR A 63 5.46 11.20 3.01
C TYR A 63 4.29 12.00 2.38
N GLY A 64 4.25 12.09 1.04
CA GLY A 64 3.12 12.68 0.32
C GLY A 64 3.39 13.91 -0.55
N GLU A 65 4.65 14.31 -0.76
CA GLU A 65 5.01 15.31 -1.78
C GLU A 65 5.59 14.61 -3.02
N ALA A 66 4.84 14.62 -4.13
CA ALA A 66 5.21 14.34 -5.54
C ALA A 66 6.22 13.21 -5.88
N THR A 67 6.62 12.40 -4.90
CA THR A 67 7.72 11.43 -5.01
C THR A 67 7.11 10.04 -4.98
N PRO A 68 7.30 9.23 -6.02
CA PRO A 68 6.83 7.85 -6.02
C PRO A 68 7.43 7.06 -4.86
N LEU A 69 6.75 5.98 -4.45
CA LEU A 69 7.25 5.11 -3.40
C LEU A 69 8.44 4.28 -3.90
N ARG A 70 9.43 4.10 -3.02
CA ARG A 70 10.58 3.21 -3.25
C ARG A 70 10.17 1.77 -3.02
N GLU A 71 9.56 1.16 -4.01
CA GLU A 71 9.09 -0.21 -3.97
C GLU A 71 9.61 -0.96 -5.20
N PRO A 72 10.37 -2.05 -5.04
CA PRO A 72 10.76 -2.87 -6.18
C PRO A 72 9.53 -3.50 -6.81
N ILE A 73 9.52 -3.51 -8.15
CA ILE A 73 8.55 -4.25 -8.95
C ILE A 73 8.86 -5.74 -8.82
N VAL A 74 7.83 -6.51 -8.48
CA VAL A 74 7.88 -7.98 -8.38
C VAL A 74 7.32 -8.61 -9.65
N GLU A 75 6.22 -8.06 -10.16
CA GLU A 75 5.52 -8.59 -11.33
C GLU A 75 4.77 -7.46 -12.03
N GLU A 76 4.84 -7.41 -13.36
CA GLU A 76 3.99 -6.56 -14.21
C GLU A 76 2.84 -7.42 -14.74
N LEU A 77 1.62 -6.88 -14.69
CA LEU A 77 0.41 -7.58 -15.09
C LEU A 77 -0.09 -6.98 -16.39
N GLU A 78 -0.10 -7.79 -17.45
CA GLU A 78 -0.50 -7.37 -18.79
C GLU A 78 -1.85 -7.99 -19.17
N HIS A 79 -2.66 -7.20 -19.88
CA HIS A 79 -3.83 -7.70 -20.59
C HIS A 79 -3.92 -7.01 -21.95
N ARG A 80 -3.98 -7.81 -23.03
CA ARG A 80 -4.07 -7.32 -24.42
C ARG A 80 -2.96 -6.33 -24.81
N GLY A 81 -1.72 -6.56 -24.38
CA GLY A 81 -0.58 -5.69 -24.72
C GLY A 81 -0.43 -4.46 -23.82
N GLU A 82 -1.33 -4.26 -22.83
CA GLU A 82 -1.27 -3.12 -21.91
C GLU A 82 -1.02 -3.56 -20.47
N ILE A 83 -0.16 -2.82 -19.77
CA ILE A 83 0.07 -3.02 -18.34
C ILE A 83 -1.13 -2.49 -17.55
N ILE A 84 -1.96 -3.41 -17.08
CA ILE A 84 -3.16 -3.12 -16.29
C ILE A 84 -2.87 -3.07 -14.78
N GLY A 85 -1.73 -3.60 -14.32
CA GLY A 85 -1.32 -3.52 -12.93
C GLY A 85 0.14 -3.89 -12.70
N VAL A 86 0.66 -3.55 -11.52
CA VAL A 86 2.02 -3.91 -11.08
C VAL A 86 1.98 -4.36 -9.63
N ILE A 87 2.56 -5.52 -9.33
CA ILE A 87 2.78 -5.98 -7.97
C ILE A 87 4.13 -5.44 -7.50
N THR A 88 4.13 -4.66 -6.43
CA THR A 88 5.34 -4.13 -5.79
C THR A 88 5.50 -4.71 -4.38
N ARG A 89 6.72 -4.63 -3.83
CA ARG A 89 6.97 -4.91 -2.40
C ARG A 89 7.21 -3.61 -1.64
N ASN A 90 6.36 -3.29 -0.68
CA ASN A 90 6.46 -2.02 0.04
C ASN A 90 7.59 -2.00 1.09
N SER A 91 7.77 -0.85 1.77
CA SER A 91 8.86 -0.65 2.72
C SER A 91 8.81 -1.53 3.98
N TYR A 92 7.67 -2.16 4.28
CA TYR A 92 7.53 -3.16 5.34
C TYR A 92 7.45 -4.60 4.79
N GLY A 93 7.72 -4.78 3.50
CA GLY A 93 7.91 -6.08 2.87
C GLY A 93 6.64 -6.79 2.41
N ALA A 94 5.46 -6.19 2.53
CA ALA A 94 4.23 -6.79 2.00
C ALA A 94 4.08 -6.52 0.49
N LEU A 95 3.46 -7.46 -0.22
CA LEU A 95 3.09 -7.29 -1.61
C LEU A 95 1.88 -6.36 -1.73
N VAL A 96 1.91 -5.48 -2.72
CA VAL A 96 0.85 -4.52 -3.02
C VAL A 96 0.58 -4.54 -4.52
N LEU A 97 -0.67 -4.78 -4.88
CA LEU A 97 -1.17 -4.56 -6.23
C LEU A 97 -1.38 -3.06 -6.44
N ASN A 98 -0.78 -2.53 -7.50
CA ASN A 98 -1.03 -1.21 -8.05
C ASN A 98 -1.83 -1.42 -9.33
N ALA A 99 -3.14 -1.24 -9.29
CA ALA A 99 -4.01 -1.37 -10.44
C ALA A 99 -4.10 -0.03 -11.19
N ALA A 100 -3.97 -0.06 -12.52
CA ALA A 100 -4.02 1.15 -13.32
C ALA A 100 -5.40 1.82 -13.21
N ARG A 101 -6.47 1.02 -13.29
CA ARG A 101 -7.85 1.52 -13.41
C ARG A 101 -8.91 0.75 -12.61
N ALA A 102 -8.57 -0.41 -12.05
CA ALA A 102 -9.49 -1.14 -11.17
C ALA A 102 -9.51 -0.51 -9.77
N MET A 103 -10.63 0.10 -9.39
CA MET A 103 -10.72 0.84 -8.14
C MET A 103 -10.88 -0.09 -6.95
N PHE A 104 -9.87 -0.08 -6.09
CA PHE A 104 -9.94 -0.59 -4.74
C PHE A 104 -10.22 0.57 -3.77
N VAL A 105 -10.90 0.29 -2.67
CA VAL A 105 -11.11 1.24 -1.57
C VAL A 105 -10.88 0.50 -0.26
N ASP A 106 -9.81 0.84 0.45
CA ASP A 106 -9.50 0.31 1.79
C ASP A 106 -10.11 1.23 2.86
N ILE A 107 -10.97 0.66 3.70
CA ILE A 107 -11.66 1.35 4.80
C ILE A 107 -11.21 0.71 6.12
N ASP A 108 -10.37 1.42 6.87
CA ASP A 108 -9.95 0.99 8.20
C ASP A 108 -11.03 1.37 9.23
N VAL A 109 -11.39 0.42 10.09
CA VAL A 109 -12.39 0.59 11.14
C VAL A 109 -11.68 0.64 12.49
N THR A 110 -11.64 1.82 13.08
CA THR A 110 -11.11 2.00 14.43
C THR A 110 -12.13 1.54 15.45
N VAL A 111 -11.78 0.55 16.26
CA VAL A 111 -12.58 0.20 17.44
C VAL A 111 -12.17 1.16 18.56
N PRO A 112 -13.09 1.93 19.16
CA PRO A 112 -12.77 2.70 20.36
C PRO A 112 -12.26 1.74 21.44
N GLU A 113 -11.11 2.05 22.05
CA GLU A 113 -10.62 1.25 23.18
C GLU A 113 -11.66 1.29 24.30
N ARG A 114 -12.21 0.12 24.66
CA ARG A 114 -13.04 0.00 25.87
C ARG A 114 -12.12 0.26 27.06
N LYS A 115 -12.25 1.42 27.70
CA LYS A 115 -11.69 1.72 29.03
C LYS A 115 -12.39 0.84 30.10
N GLY A 116 -12.12 -0.46 30.09
CA GLY A 116 -12.69 -1.42 31.04
C GLY A 116 -11.71 -1.69 32.17
N GLY A 117 -12.03 -1.24 33.38
CA GLY A 117 -11.24 -1.51 34.58
C GLY A 117 -11.13 -3.01 34.89
N PHE A 118 -10.07 -3.39 35.62
CA PHE A 118 -9.70 -4.77 35.96
C PHE A 118 -10.87 -5.63 36.52
N LEU A 119 -11.85 -5.00 37.19
CA LEU A 119 -13.00 -5.69 37.81
C LEU A 119 -14.02 -6.23 36.80
N ALA A 120 -14.19 -5.60 35.62
CA ALA A 120 -15.14 -6.07 34.60
C ALA A 120 -14.67 -7.37 33.92
N ARG A 121 -13.37 -7.67 33.94
CA ARG A 121 -12.77 -8.90 33.41
C ARG A 121 -12.98 -10.13 34.31
N LEU A 122 -13.23 -9.95 35.62
CA LEU A 122 -13.36 -11.05 36.57
C LEU A 122 -14.79 -11.62 36.68
N PHE A 123 -15.83 -10.87 36.32
CA PHE A 123 -17.22 -11.25 36.61
C PHE A 123 -18.16 -11.33 35.40
N GLY A 124 -17.68 -11.12 34.18
CA GLY A 124 -18.53 -11.05 32.99
C GLY A 124 -18.28 -12.19 31.99
N LYS A 125 -19.17 -13.18 31.91
CA LYS A 125 -19.46 -13.87 30.63
C LYS A 125 -20.18 -12.87 29.72
N GLY A 126 -19.44 -11.88 29.21
CA GLY A 126 -19.98 -10.83 28.35
C GLY A 126 -20.35 -11.40 26.98
N LYS A 127 -21.49 -10.97 26.44
CA LYS A 127 -21.84 -11.17 25.02
C LYS A 127 -20.65 -10.74 24.14
N PRO A 128 -20.37 -11.45 23.03
CA PRO A 128 -19.34 -11.02 22.09
C PRO A 128 -19.57 -9.55 21.75
N ALA A 129 -18.49 -8.77 21.74
CA ALA A 129 -18.57 -7.38 21.31
C ALA A 129 -19.18 -7.36 19.90
N PRO A 130 -20.09 -6.41 19.59
CA PRO A 130 -20.61 -6.26 18.24
C PRO A 130 -19.44 -6.14 17.26
N ASP A 131 -19.56 -6.74 16.09
CA ASP A 131 -18.55 -6.60 15.05
C ASP A 131 -18.41 -5.12 14.69
N PRO A 132 -17.23 -4.51 14.91
CA PRO A 132 -17.05 -3.09 14.67
C PRO A 132 -17.27 -2.66 13.22
N THR A 133 -17.22 -3.57 12.24
CA THR A 133 -17.43 -3.20 10.83
C THR A 133 -18.89 -3.21 10.40
N LEU A 134 -19.82 -3.69 11.23
CA LEU A 134 -21.21 -3.91 10.79
C LEU A 134 -21.87 -2.61 10.32
N GLU A 135 -21.70 -1.53 11.08
CA GLU A 135 -22.24 -0.22 10.73
C GLU A 135 -21.62 0.32 9.43
N VAL A 136 -20.30 0.13 9.25
CA VAL A 136 -19.59 0.57 8.05
C VAL A 136 -20.02 -0.26 6.84
N GLN A 137 -20.22 -1.56 7.01
CA GLN A 137 -20.77 -2.45 5.97
C GLN A 137 -22.16 -2.00 5.54
N GLN A 138 -23.08 -1.74 6.49
CA GLN A 138 -24.43 -1.27 6.18
C GLN A 138 -24.42 0.05 5.39
N ARG A 139 -23.55 0.99 5.77
CA ARG A 139 -23.35 2.25 5.03
C ARG A 139 -22.85 2.03 3.61
N ILE A 140 -21.94 1.07 3.39
CA ILE A 140 -21.45 0.71 2.05
C ILE A 140 -22.57 0.08 1.22
N GLU A 141 -23.37 -0.81 1.80
CA GLU A 141 -24.51 -1.44 1.12
C GLU A 141 -25.60 -0.41 0.75
N GLU A 142 -25.88 0.55 1.63
CA GLU A 142 -26.76 1.69 1.34
C GLU A 142 -26.21 2.60 0.24
N TRP A 143 -24.91 2.86 0.27
CA TRP A 143 -24.25 3.62 -0.79
C TRP A 143 -24.35 2.89 -2.13
N ALA A 144 -24.10 1.57 -2.15
CA ALA A 144 -24.20 0.74 -3.35
C ALA A 144 -25.62 0.73 -3.92
N ARG A 145 -26.66 0.62 -3.08
CA ARG A 145 -28.06 0.68 -3.51
C ARG A 145 -28.42 2.01 -4.18
N ARG A 146 -27.91 3.14 -3.65
CA ARG A 146 -28.11 4.47 -4.25
C ARG A 146 -27.30 4.70 -5.52
N ASN A 147 -26.27 3.88 -5.74
CA ASN A 147 -25.38 3.95 -6.90
C ASN A 147 -25.41 2.62 -7.67
N SER A 148 -26.61 2.15 -8.02
CA SER A 148 -26.86 0.80 -8.58
C SER A 148 -26.13 0.48 -9.89
N ARG A 149 -25.57 1.49 -10.57
CA ARG A 149 -24.71 1.30 -11.76
C ARG A 149 -23.41 0.54 -11.45
N TYR A 150 -22.92 0.62 -10.21
CA TYR A 150 -21.63 0.05 -9.83
C TYR A 150 -21.79 -1.38 -9.30
N GLY A 151 -21.29 -2.36 -10.05
CA GLY A 151 -21.00 -3.69 -9.54
C GLY A 151 -19.78 -3.65 -8.61
N MET A 152 -19.89 -4.25 -7.43
CA MET A 152 -18.86 -4.16 -6.40
C MET A 152 -18.72 -5.50 -5.65
N ARG A 153 -17.50 -5.83 -5.22
CA ARG A 153 -17.24 -6.88 -4.24
C ARG A 153 -16.78 -6.26 -2.93
N LEU A 154 -17.47 -6.62 -1.84
CA LEU A 154 -17.15 -6.18 -0.50
C LEU A 154 -16.44 -7.29 0.27
N TYR A 155 -15.29 -6.96 0.85
CA TYR A 155 -14.43 -7.90 1.56
C TYR A 155 -14.22 -7.46 3.00
N ARG A 156 -14.16 -8.44 3.91
CA ARG A 156 -13.66 -8.25 5.26
C ARG A 156 -12.14 -8.29 5.27
N THR A 157 -11.49 -7.31 5.89
CA THR A 157 -10.05 -7.36 6.19
C THR A 157 -9.81 -7.45 7.70
N ARG A 158 -8.56 -7.68 8.10
CA ARG A 158 -8.19 -7.69 9.53
C ARG A 158 -8.44 -6.37 10.26
N ALA A 159 -8.38 -5.23 9.59
CA ALA A 159 -8.56 -3.90 10.20
C ALA A 159 -9.85 -3.18 9.80
N GLY A 160 -10.65 -3.75 8.90
CA GLY A 160 -11.85 -3.08 8.41
C GLY A 160 -12.41 -3.78 7.18
N LEU A 161 -12.70 -3.01 6.14
CA LEU A 161 -13.35 -3.46 4.91
C LEU A 161 -12.53 -3.05 3.69
N ARG A 162 -12.70 -3.79 2.60
CA ARG A 162 -12.19 -3.44 1.28
C ARG A 162 -13.31 -3.55 0.27
N VAL A 163 -13.41 -2.57 -0.61
CA VAL A 163 -14.30 -2.62 -1.77
C VAL A 163 -13.46 -2.73 -3.03
N LEU A 164 -13.85 -3.61 -3.95
CA LEU A 164 -13.38 -3.60 -5.34
C LEU A 164 -14.57 -3.33 -6.25
N PHE A 165 -14.48 -2.29 -7.06
CA PHE A 165 -15.44 -2.05 -8.13
C PHE A 165 -15.13 -2.98 -9.30
N THR A 166 -16.15 -3.70 -9.78
CA THR A 166 -15.98 -4.78 -10.77
C THR A 166 -16.55 -4.43 -12.13
N SER A 167 -17.62 -3.65 -12.21
CA SER A 167 -18.38 -3.42 -13.46
C SER A 167 -17.76 -2.39 -14.41
N GLU A 168 -16.84 -1.54 -13.94
CA GLU A 168 -16.23 -0.48 -14.74
C GLU A 168 -14.80 -0.13 -14.28
N VAL A 169 -14.14 0.72 -15.07
CA VAL A 169 -12.77 1.20 -14.86
C VAL A 169 -12.76 2.69 -14.54
N PHE A 170 -11.77 3.12 -13.77
CA PHE A 170 -11.74 4.44 -13.15
C PHE A 170 -10.42 5.18 -13.42
N ASP A 171 -10.44 6.51 -13.32
CA ASP A 171 -9.22 7.34 -13.33
C ASP A 171 -8.75 7.62 -11.89
N PRO A 172 -7.59 7.10 -11.44
CA PRO A 172 -7.07 7.34 -10.09
C PRO A 172 -6.76 8.82 -9.79
N THR A 173 -6.79 9.70 -10.79
CA THR A 173 -6.58 11.14 -10.65
C THR A 173 -7.86 11.97 -10.80
N GLY A 174 -8.98 11.31 -11.13
CA GLY A 174 -10.27 11.95 -11.37
C GLY A 174 -10.96 12.46 -10.10
N THR A 175 -11.80 13.48 -10.26
CA THR A 175 -12.57 14.11 -9.17
C THR A 175 -13.73 13.23 -8.70
N THR A 176 -14.34 12.48 -9.61
CA THR A 176 -15.42 11.52 -9.32
C THR A 176 -14.92 10.42 -8.38
N GLU A 177 -13.77 9.83 -8.68
CA GLU A 177 -13.13 8.78 -7.91
C GLU A 177 -12.68 9.27 -6.54
N ALA A 178 -12.15 10.50 -6.48
CA ALA A 178 -11.78 11.13 -5.22
C ALA A 178 -13.00 11.32 -4.30
N ARG A 179 -14.17 11.64 -4.88
CA ARG A 179 -15.45 11.75 -4.16
C ARG A 179 -15.99 10.39 -3.72
N ILE A 180 -15.95 9.38 -4.59
CA ILE A 180 -16.38 8.01 -4.23
C ILE A 180 -15.56 7.47 -3.05
N GLN A 181 -14.23 7.61 -3.11
CA GLN A 181 -13.36 7.19 -2.01
C GLN A 181 -13.68 7.92 -0.70
N GLU A 182 -14.03 9.21 -0.77
CA GLU A 182 -14.43 9.98 0.41
C GLU A 182 -15.77 9.52 1.00
N GLU A 183 -16.79 9.37 0.15
CA GLU A 183 -18.12 8.93 0.55
C GLU A 183 -18.12 7.53 1.19
N LEU A 184 -17.27 6.63 0.68
CA LEU A 184 -17.06 5.29 1.24
C LEU A 184 -16.17 5.28 2.49
N GLY A 185 -15.50 6.38 2.83
CA GLY A 185 -14.65 6.49 4.02
C GLY A 185 -13.25 5.91 3.87
N ALA A 186 -12.66 5.99 2.67
CA ALA A 186 -11.28 5.58 2.42
C ALA A 186 -10.28 6.36 3.28
N ASP A 187 -9.20 5.69 3.70
CA ASP A 187 -8.13 6.31 4.48
C ASP A 187 -7.49 7.54 3.74
N PRO A 188 -7.26 8.69 4.42
CA PRO A 188 -6.69 9.87 3.77
C PRO A 188 -5.29 9.66 3.18
N LEU A 189 -4.45 8.83 3.79
CA LEU A 189 -3.13 8.50 3.27
C LEU A 189 -3.26 7.63 2.01
N TYR A 190 -4.17 6.65 2.01
CA TYR A 190 -4.53 5.84 0.85
C TYR A 190 -4.92 6.71 -0.36
N ARG A 191 -5.85 7.66 -0.16
CA ARG A 191 -6.32 8.57 -1.21
C ARG A 191 -5.17 9.38 -1.80
N ARG A 192 -4.29 9.91 -0.93
CA ARG A 192 -3.10 10.68 -1.35
C ARG A 192 -2.13 9.84 -2.18
N LEU A 193 -1.87 8.60 -1.75
CA LEU A 193 -0.98 7.69 -2.47
C LEU A 193 -1.55 7.30 -3.83
N CYS A 194 -2.85 7.00 -3.93
CA CYS A 194 -3.46 6.62 -5.20
C CYS A 194 -3.34 7.73 -6.25
N ARG A 195 -3.60 8.98 -5.84
CA ARG A 195 -3.44 10.16 -6.71
C ARG A 195 -1.98 10.40 -7.09
N ALA A 196 -1.07 10.37 -6.13
CA ALA A 196 0.36 10.62 -6.37
C ALA A 196 0.99 9.56 -7.28
N GLN A 197 0.57 8.30 -7.14
CA GLN A 197 1.08 7.17 -7.92
C GLN A 197 0.23 6.85 -9.17
N LYS A 198 -0.82 7.62 -9.44
CA LYS A 198 -1.76 7.42 -10.56
C LYS A 198 -2.17 5.94 -10.70
N CYS A 199 -2.58 5.33 -9.60
CA CYS A 199 -3.04 3.94 -9.52
C CYS A 199 -3.93 3.73 -8.29
N PHE A 200 -4.73 2.67 -8.28
CA PHE A 200 -5.42 2.20 -7.07
C PHE A 200 -4.62 1.09 -6.41
N ARG A 201 -4.49 1.13 -5.09
CA ARG A 201 -3.62 0.20 -4.36
C ARG A 201 -4.44 -0.83 -3.59
N ALA A 202 -3.95 -2.07 -3.52
CA ALA A 202 -4.50 -3.13 -2.68
C ALA A 202 -3.39 -4.01 -2.13
N ARG A 203 -3.32 -4.15 -0.80
CA ARG A 203 -2.35 -5.07 -0.18
C ARG A 203 -2.73 -6.52 -0.47
N LEU A 204 -1.75 -7.31 -0.92
CA LEU A 204 -1.88 -8.71 -1.31
C LEU A 204 -1.39 -9.69 -0.25
N THR A 205 -0.49 -9.27 0.65
CA THR A 205 0.01 -10.12 1.76
C THR A 205 -0.14 -9.43 3.13
N PRO A 206 -0.21 -10.18 4.25
CA PRO A 206 -0.38 -9.63 5.60
C PRO A 206 0.66 -8.58 6.00
N LYS A 207 0.32 -7.67 6.93
CA LYS A 207 1.36 -6.81 7.54
C LYS A 207 2.25 -7.69 8.45
N PRO A 208 3.61 -7.57 8.44
CA PRO A 208 4.48 -8.47 9.20
C PRO A 208 4.11 -8.62 10.68
N TRP A 209 3.74 -7.53 11.34
CA TRP A 209 3.38 -7.56 12.77
C TRP A 209 2.06 -8.29 13.06
N ARG A 210 1.17 -8.44 12.08
CA ARG A 210 -0.07 -9.24 12.23
C ARG A 210 0.22 -10.74 12.21
N VAL A 211 1.36 -11.15 11.67
CA VAL A 211 1.88 -12.53 11.72
C VAL A 211 3.06 -12.66 12.71
N LYS A 212 3.14 -11.75 13.70
CA LYS A 212 4.15 -11.74 14.77
C LYS A 212 5.60 -11.60 14.28
N MET A 213 5.80 -10.99 13.11
CA MET A 213 7.13 -10.68 12.58
C MET A 213 7.44 -9.19 12.69
N LYS A 214 8.73 -8.88 12.90
CA LYS A 214 9.24 -7.51 12.83
C LYS A 214 9.30 -7.05 11.37
N ASN A 215 9.38 -5.74 11.17
CA ASN A 215 9.68 -5.15 9.87
C ASN A 215 11.03 -5.65 9.31
N PRO A 216 11.21 -5.60 7.97
CA PRO A 216 12.45 -6.03 7.34
C PRO A 216 13.67 -5.26 7.89
N PRO A 217 14.84 -5.92 8.00
CA PRO A 217 16.05 -5.32 8.56
C PRO A 217 16.73 -4.33 7.62
N ALA A 218 16.30 -4.25 6.36
CA ALA A 218 16.81 -3.35 5.35
C ALA A 218 15.68 -2.88 4.43
N ARG A 219 15.89 -1.79 3.68
CA ARG A 219 14.93 -1.24 2.72
C ARG A 219 15.56 -1.10 1.35
N TRP A 220 14.76 -1.30 0.31
CA TRP A 220 15.17 -1.11 -1.07
C TRP A 220 15.13 0.38 -1.50
N PRO A 221 15.98 0.85 -2.42
CA PRO A 221 17.18 0.17 -2.92
C PRO A 221 18.20 -0.06 -1.80
N PHE A 222 18.78 -1.26 -1.76
CA PHE A 222 19.68 -1.68 -0.69
C PHE A 222 21.01 -0.95 -0.78
N GLU A 223 21.58 -0.60 0.37
CA GLU A 223 22.87 0.07 0.46
C GLU A 223 24.05 -0.84 0.10
N SER A 224 23.93 -2.13 0.35
CA SER A 224 24.98 -3.11 0.09
C SER A 224 24.42 -4.51 -0.12
N GLN A 225 25.24 -5.42 -0.66
CA GLN A 225 24.87 -6.82 -0.80
C GLN A 225 24.51 -7.46 0.55
N ALA A 226 25.21 -7.09 1.63
CA ALA A 226 24.90 -7.57 2.98
C ALA A 226 23.50 -7.11 3.46
N HIS A 227 23.04 -5.91 3.07
CA HIS A 227 21.66 -5.49 3.33
C HIS A 227 20.65 -6.30 2.51
N ALA A 228 20.96 -6.58 1.24
CA ALA A 228 20.11 -7.40 0.37
C ALA A 228 19.96 -8.83 0.93
N SER A 229 21.05 -9.50 1.31
CA SER A 229 21.00 -10.86 1.87
C SER A 229 20.26 -10.95 3.21
N ARG A 230 20.37 -9.92 4.08
CA ARG A 230 19.57 -9.84 5.31
C ARG A 230 18.08 -9.67 5.01
N PHE A 231 17.73 -8.87 3.99
CA PHE A 231 16.34 -8.72 3.55
C PHE A 231 15.79 -10.04 3.01
N GLU A 232 16.52 -10.72 2.14
CA GLU A 232 16.13 -12.02 1.58
C GLU A 232 15.91 -13.07 2.67
N THR A 233 16.81 -13.14 3.66
CA THR A 233 16.65 -14.04 4.81
C THR A 233 15.37 -13.73 5.61
N TRP A 234 15.05 -12.46 5.80
CA TRP A 234 13.81 -12.04 6.44
C TRP A 234 12.59 -12.38 5.56
N GLN A 235 12.69 -12.15 4.25
CA GLN A 235 11.62 -12.37 3.28
C GLN A 235 11.24 -13.86 3.23
N ASN A 236 12.21 -14.78 3.18
CA ASN A 236 11.93 -16.22 3.18
C ASN A 236 11.16 -16.67 4.43
N LYS A 237 11.48 -16.08 5.60
CA LYS A 237 10.75 -16.33 6.85
C LYS A 237 9.34 -15.74 6.79
N TYR A 238 9.20 -14.55 6.21
CA TYR A 238 7.92 -13.86 6.06
C TYR A 238 6.99 -14.59 5.09
N ASP A 239 7.48 -14.96 3.91
CA ASP A 239 6.73 -15.67 2.88
C ASP A 239 6.26 -17.05 3.40
N SER A 240 7.04 -17.71 4.28
CA SER A 240 6.61 -18.90 5.02
C SER A 240 5.53 -18.61 6.07
N ALA A 241 5.71 -17.56 6.88
CA ALA A 241 4.81 -17.23 7.98
C ALA A 241 3.40 -16.84 7.51
N ILE A 242 3.28 -16.16 6.36
CA ILE A 242 1.99 -15.73 5.80
C ILE A 242 1.18 -16.86 5.17
N GLN A 243 1.73 -18.09 5.06
CA GLN A 243 1.01 -19.17 4.39
C GLN A 243 -0.29 -19.59 5.09
N ASN A 244 -0.36 -19.40 6.40
CA ASN A 244 -1.51 -19.78 7.23
C ASN A 244 -2.54 -18.65 7.41
N PHE A 245 -2.44 -17.56 6.65
CA PHE A 245 -3.30 -16.39 6.80
C PHE A 245 -3.90 -15.97 5.46
N ALA A 246 -5.15 -15.53 5.50
CA ALA A 246 -5.79 -14.77 4.43
C ALA A 246 -5.66 -13.26 4.71
N VAL A 247 -5.70 -12.43 3.67
CA VAL A 247 -5.67 -10.96 3.82
C VAL A 247 -7.09 -10.41 3.91
N CYS A 248 -8.00 -11.00 3.15
CA CYS A 248 -9.40 -10.66 3.20
C CYS A 248 -10.30 -11.88 2.91
N ALA A 249 -11.56 -11.77 3.31
CA ALA A 249 -12.62 -12.72 3.00
C ALA A 249 -13.75 -11.99 2.27
N LEU A 250 -14.31 -12.59 1.23
CA LEU A 250 -15.48 -12.02 0.55
C LEU A 250 -16.67 -12.02 1.52
N ILE A 251 -17.33 -10.88 1.66
CA ILE A 251 -18.60 -10.75 2.38
C ILE A 251 -19.75 -10.96 1.41
N THR A 252 -19.79 -10.16 0.34
CA THR A 252 -20.87 -10.19 -0.65
C THR A 252 -20.46 -9.51 -1.97
N THR A 253 -21.24 -9.77 -3.01
CA THR A 253 -21.25 -9.02 -4.28
C THR A 253 -22.49 -8.14 -4.31
N LEU A 254 -22.32 -6.88 -4.71
CA LEU A 254 -23.36 -5.85 -4.69
C LEU A 254 -23.72 -5.42 -6.12
N ASN A 255 -25.01 -5.15 -6.32
CA ASN A 255 -25.65 -4.67 -7.56
C ASN A 255 -25.60 -5.64 -8.76
N THR A 256 -24.44 -5.82 -9.40
CA THR A 256 -24.27 -6.73 -10.56
C THR A 256 -23.06 -7.63 -10.36
N GLU A 257 -23.14 -8.85 -10.89
CA GLU A 257 -22.04 -9.81 -10.95
C GLU A 257 -21.15 -9.62 -12.18
N ASP A 258 -21.55 -8.75 -13.12
CA ASP A 258 -20.76 -8.44 -14.30
C ASP A 258 -19.39 -7.86 -13.91
N VAL A 259 -18.35 -8.38 -14.56
CA VAL A 259 -16.98 -7.93 -14.35
C VAL A 259 -16.43 -7.39 -15.66
N HIS A 260 -15.97 -6.14 -15.61
CA HIS A 260 -15.32 -5.48 -16.73
C HIS A 260 -14.07 -6.28 -17.18
N PRO A 261 -13.83 -6.46 -18.50
CA PRO A 261 -12.73 -7.28 -19.00
C PRO A 261 -11.34 -6.90 -18.48
N GLU A 262 -11.04 -5.60 -18.32
CA GLU A 262 -9.78 -5.13 -17.73
C GLU A 262 -9.66 -5.41 -16.22
N VAL A 263 -10.80 -5.53 -15.51
CA VAL A 263 -10.83 -5.76 -14.05
C VAL A 263 -10.75 -7.25 -13.73
N ALA A 264 -11.34 -8.12 -14.56
CA ALA A 264 -11.38 -9.57 -14.36
C ALA A 264 -10.01 -10.21 -14.03
N PRO A 265 -8.91 -9.97 -14.79
CA PRO A 265 -7.61 -10.53 -14.44
C PRO A 265 -7.07 -10.00 -13.10
N LEU A 266 -7.26 -8.72 -12.79
CA LEU A 266 -6.81 -8.11 -11.53
C LEU A 266 -7.61 -8.67 -10.34
N LEU A 267 -8.91 -8.89 -10.51
CA LEU A 267 -9.76 -9.52 -9.52
C LEU A 267 -9.30 -10.95 -9.21
N ALA A 268 -9.02 -11.75 -10.23
CA ALA A 268 -8.55 -13.12 -10.07
C ALA A 268 -7.19 -13.18 -9.34
N ILE A 269 -6.28 -12.27 -9.70
CA ILE A 269 -4.96 -12.14 -9.06
C ILE A 269 -5.12 -11.70 -7.60
N HIS A 270 -5.96 -10.70 -7.35
CA HIS A 270 -6.26 -10.22 -6.00
C HIS A 270 -6.78 -11.36 -5.12
N ASP A 271 -7.84 -12.04 -5.54
CA ASP A 271 -8.50 -13.09 -4.75
C ASP A 271 -7.55 -14.26 -4.47
N ARG A 272 -6.74 -14.66 -5.47
CA ARG A 272 -5.72 -15.69 -5.31
C ARG A 272 -4.66 -15.32 -4.28
N TRP A 273 -4.06 -14.14 -4.40
CA TRP A 273 -2.99 -13.70 -3.47
C TRP A 273 -3.51 -13.46 -2.06
N THR A 274 -4.71 -12.90 -1.93
CA THR A 274 -5.34 -12.60 -0.64
C THR A 274 -6.01 -13.82 0.00
N LYS A 275 -6.06 -14.95 -0.70
CA LYS A 275 -6.64 -16.24 -0.29
C LYS A 275 -8.12 -16.15 0.05
N VAL A 276 -8.87 -15.42 -0.79
CA VAL A 276 -10.33 -15.36 -0.69
C VAL A 276 -10.90 -16.77 -0.84
N GLY A 277 -11.74 -17.18 0.11
CA GLY A 277 -12.32 -18.52 0.18
C GLY A 277 -11.52 -19.54 1.02
N ALA A 278 -10.32 -19.20 1.49
CA ALA A 278 -9.59 -20.05 2.41
C ALA A 278 -10.16 -19.97 3.84
N GLU A 279 -10.23 -21.10 4.53
CA GLU A 279 -10.53 -21.16 5.97
C GLU A 279 -9.29 -20.79 6.80
N ALA A 280 -8.82 -19.55 6.65
CA ALA A 280 -7.63 -19.03 7.32
C ALA A 280 -7.96 -17.76 8.12
N PRO A 281 -7.32 -17.54 9.28
CA PRO A 281 -7.45 -16.29 10.01
C PRO A 281 -6.97 -15.10 9.17
N LEU A 282 -7.65 -13.96 9.32
CA LEU A 282 -7.28 -12.72 8.63
C LEU A 282 -6.04 -12.06 9.26
N ALA A 283 -5.11 -11.59 8.43
CA ALA A 283 -3.94 -10.79 8.81
C ALA A 283 -3.59 -9.69 7.80
#